data_AF-A0A1Q8IL53-F1
#
_entry.id   AF-A0A1Q8IL53-F1
#
_cell.length_a   1.000
_cell.length_b   1.000
_cell.length_c   1.000
_cell.angle_alpha   90.00
_cell.angle_beta   90.00
_cell.angle_gamma   90.00
#
_symmetry.space_group_name_H-M   'P 1'
#
loop_
_entity.id
_entity.type
_entity.pdbx_description
1 polymer ?
#
loop_
_entity_poly.entity_id
_entity_poly.type
_entity_poly.pdbx_seq_one_letter_code
_entity_poly.pdbx_strand_id
1 'polypeptide(L)'
;MAESITAPSAASAFDAAEFRRALGAFVTGVTVVTTIQPDGTPRGFTANSFTSVSLDPPLILVCIAKTASSYAVFSDTQRFAVSVLAEDQKQVSGVFASKAADKFAQVPWSVRKTGAPVMDGAAASFDCTTHEVVDAGDHIILIGRVVDFVQTSSSPLGYCRGAYVNFSLSQNALAAAGARAKVGAILEHRDGLVLVDTGKGVGLPTGIKLDPASDPASLHGVLNKLGLRVHLDFLFAVFEDGSDNEPGVHIYYRGRVIPNASPWLDSSVRIVPLSRIPWDEISDPAVRSMLERYERERRQDAFGIYVGDSAAGTVQPLALAH
;
A
#
# COMPACT_ATOMS: atom_id res chain seq x y z
N MET A 1 51.49 6.45 9.13
CA MET A 1 50.71 7.67 8.82
C MET A 1 49.65 7.25 7.83
N ALA A 2 48.42 7.09 8.28
CA ALA A 2 47.29 6.72 7.43
C ALA A 2 46.58 8.03 7.04
N GLU A 3 46.55 8.32 5.74
CA GLU A 3 45.86 9.48 5.20
C GLU A 3 44.35 9.35 5.44
N SER A 4 43.81 10.33 6.16
CA SER A 4 42.38 10.56 6.29
C SER A 4 41.82 10.93 4.92
N ILE A 5 41.07 10.03 4.31
CA ILE A 5 40.27 10.33 3.12
C ILE A 5 38.98 10.99 3.61
N THR A 6 38.98 12.31 3.73
CA THR A 6 37.75 13.09 3.81
C THR A 6 37.07 13.05 2.44
N ALA A 7 36.08 12.16 2.30
CA ALA A 7 35.26 12.10 1.10
C ALA A 7 34.46 13.42 0.94
N PRO A 8 34.40 14.01 -0.26
CA PRO A 8 33.59 15.19 -0.50
C PRO A 8 32.10 14.84 -0.40
N SER A 9 31.31 15.69 0.27
CA SER A 9 29.85 15.62 0.28
C SER A 9 29.33 15.83 -1.14
N ALA A 10 29.05 14.74 -1.85
CA ALA A 10 28.43 14.79 -3.15
C ALA A 10 26.91 15.01 -2.95
N ALA A 11 26.41 16.18 -3.33
CA ALA A 11 24.99 16.32 -3.64
C ALA A 11 24.60 15.21 -4.64
N SER A 12 23.54 14.46 -4.38
CA SER A 12 23.17 13.29 -5.19
C SER A 12 22.92 13.69 -6.64
N ALA A 13 23.46 12.92 -7.59
CA ALA A 13 23.27 13.14 -9.03
C ALA A 13 21.82 12.92 -9.53
N PHE A 14 20.93 12.44 -8.65
CA PHE A 14 19.54 12.11 -8.95
C PHE A 14 18.59 12.74 -7.92
N ASP A 15 17.36 13.02 -8.35
CA ASP A 15 16.28 13.56 -7.51
C ASP A 15 15.90 12.53 -6.42
N ALA A 16 15.93 12.97 -5.15
CA ALA A 16 15.62 12.11 -4.02
C ALA A 16 14.17 11.61 -4.05
N ALA A 17 13.23 12.41 -4.58
CA ALA A 17 11.84 11.98 -4.71
C ALA A 17 11.69 10.89 -5.78
N GLU A 18 12.38 11.01 -6.91
CA GLU A 18 12.46 9.96 -7.94
C GLU A 18 13.06 8.66 -7.40
N PHE A 19 14.17 8.74 -6.68
CA PHE A 19 14.79 7.57 -6.06
C PHE A 19 13.83 6.89 -5.05
N ARG A 20 13.15 7.67 -4.20
CA ARG A 20 12.14 7.14 -3.27
C ARG A 20 10.98 6.46 -3.99
N ARG A 21 10.50 7.03 -5.11
CA ARG A 21 9.44 6.41 -5.94
C ARG A 21 9.92 5.08 -6.52
N ALA A 22 11.15 5.02 -7.01
CA ALA A 22 11.74 3.78 -7.54
C ALA A 22 11.84 2.68 -6.47
N LEU A 23 12.33 3.02 -5.27
CA LEU A 23 12.37 2.09 -4.12
C LEU A 23 10.97 1.57 -3.74
N GLY A 24 9.96 2.44 -3.83
CA GLY A 24 8.57 2.07 -3.56
C GLY A 24 8.00 1.02 -4.53
N ALA A 25 8.64 0.71 -5.66
CA ALA A 25 8.17 -0.34 -6.56
C ALA A 25 8.28 -1.75 -5.96
N PHE A 26 9.14 -1.95 -4.95
CA PHE A 26 9.25 -3.22 -4.24
C PHE A 26 8.14 -3.32 -3.18
N VAL A 27 7.23 -4.28 -3.36
CA VAL A 27 6.19 -4.62 -2.37
C VAL A 27 6.85 -5.17 -1.11
N THR A 28 6.45 -4.66 0.05
CA THR A 28 6.89 -5.15 1.36
C THR A 28 5.68 -5.50 2.22
N GLY A 29 5.91 -6.28 3.28
CA GLY A 29 5.01 -6.24 4.44
C GLY A 29 5.19 -4.94 5.24
N VAL A 30 4.36 -4.75 6.26
CA VAL A 30 4.53 -3.69 7.26
C VAL A 30 4.86 -4.31 8.60
N THR A 31 5.85 -3.74 9.29
CA THR A 31 6.27 -4.21 10.61
C THR A 31 6.21 -3.11 11.64
N VAL A 32 5.99 -3.47 12.90
CA VAL A 32 6.32 -2.64 14.05
C VAL A 32 7.53 -3.23 14.74
N VAL A 33 8.56 -2.42 14.94
CA VAL A 33 9.77 -2.76 15.67
C VAL A 33 9.69 -2.12 17.05
N THR A 34 9.93 -2.92 18.08
CA THR A 34 9.81 -2.49 19.48
C THR A 34 11.04 -2.84 20.29
N THR A 35 11.25 -2.11 21.38
CA THR A 35 12.24 -2.39 22.40
C THR A 35 11.77 -1.82 23.74
N ILE A 36 12.58 -2.01 24.78
CA ILE A 36 12.41 -1.43 26.11
C ILE A 36 13.51 -0.39 26.32
N GLN A 37 13.12 0.82 26.73
CA GLN A 37 14.03 1.91 27.08
C GLN A 37 14.78 1.61 28.40
N PRO A 38 15.88 2.31 28.69
CA PRO A 38 16.61 2.13 29.96
C PRO A 38 15.76 2.34 31.22
N ASP A 39 14.71 3.17 31.14
CA ASP A 39 13.76 3.41 32.23
C ASP A 39 12.67 2.32 32.36
N GLY A 40 12.72 1.28 31.52
CA GLY A 40 11.76 0.18 31.49
C GLY A 40 10.51 0.43 30.64
N THR A 41 10.32 1.63 30.10
CA THR A 41 9.14 1.94 29.27
C THR A 41 9.32 1.43 27.83
N PRO A 42 8.23 1.03 27.15
CA PRO A 42 8.33 0.49 25.79
C PRO A 42 8.53 1.59 24.76
N ARG A 43 9.30 1.27 23.71
CA ARG A 43 9.53 2.14 22.55
C ARG A 43 9.33 1.37 21.26
N GLY A 44 8.78 2.01 20.24
CA GLY A 44 8.65 1.36 18.94
C GLY A 44 8.43 2.33 17.78
N PHE A 45 8.56 1.79 16.57
CA PHE A 45 8.32 2.49 15.32
C PHE A 45 7.84 1.53 14.23
N THR A 46 7.13 2.07 13.26
CA THR A 46 6.75 1.32 12.05
C THR A 46 7.91 1.29 11.07
N ALA A 47 8.20 0.12 10.49
CA ALA A 47 9.20 -0.07 9.47
C ALA A 47 8.68 -1.00 8.36
N ASN A 48 9.14 -0.77 7.14
CA ASN A 48 8.87 -1.66 6.01
C ASN A 48 10.15 -2.12 5.30
N SER A 49 11.32 -1.84 5.87
CA SER A 49 12.63 -2.27 5.37
C SER A 49 13.09 -3.60 5.97
N PHE A 50 12.17 -4.37 6.57
CA PHE A 50 12.43 -5.66 7.18
C PHE A 50 12.90 -6.68 6.14
N THR A 51 13.84 -7.56 6.50
CA THR A 51 14.32 -8.64 5.64
C THR A 51 14.79 -9.84 6.48
N SER A 52 14.48 -11.07 6.02
CA SER A 52 15.10 -12.27 6.54
C SER A 52 16.53 -12.41 5.99
N VAL A 53 17.48 -12.76 6.84
CA VAL A 53 18.92 -12.74 6.50
C VAL A 53 19.51 -14.15 6.46
N SER A 54 19.28 -14.94 7.51
CA SER A 54 19.86 -16.28 7.64
C SER A 54 18.91 -17.20 8.39
N LEU A 55 18.94 -18.49 8.05
CA LEU A 55 18.21 -19.53 8.78
C LEU A 55 19.04 -20.16 9.90
N ASP A 56 20.36 -20.33 9.69
CA ASP A 56 21.28 -20.86 10.70
C ASP A 56 22.62 -20.07 10.69
N PRO A 57 22.88 -19.21 11.69
CA PRO A 57 21.97 -18.85 12.79
C PRO A 57 20.74 -18.07 12.27
N PRO A 58 19.61 -18.07 13.00
CA PRO A 58 18.39 -17.39 12.58
C PRO A 58 18.53 -15.87 12.73
N LEU A 59 18.74 -15.17 11.61
CA LEU A 59 18.97 -13.72 11.58
C LEU A 59 17.92 -13.01 10.74
N ILE A 60 17.50 -11.84 11.23
CA ILE A 60 16.66 -10.88 10.53
C ILE A 60 17.29 -9.49 10.61
N LEU A 61 16.89 -8.57 9.73
CA LEU A 61 17.29 -7.17 9.82
C LEU A 61 16.11 -6.21 9.64
N VAL A 62 16.29 -4.99 10.15
CA VAL A 62 15.44 -3.83 9.90
C VAL A 62 16.29 -2.56 9.93
N CYS A 63 15.87 -1.53 9.22
CA CYS A 63 16.59 -0.26 9.18
C CYS A 63 15.83 0.81 9.96
N ILE A 64 16.56 1.69 10.64
CA ILE A 64 16.01 2.86 11.31
C ILE A 64 16.78 4.11 10.88
N ALA A 65 16.04 5.16 10.52
CA ALA A 65 16.61 6.43 10.14
C ALA A 65 17.31 7.07 11.35
N LYS A 66 18.48 7.67 11.16
CA LYS A 66 19.20 8.42 12.20
C LYS A 66 18.42 9.65 12.68
N THR A 67 17.47 10.12 11.88
CA THR A 67 16.56 11.23 12.21
C THR A 67 15.32 10.81 12.99
N ALA A 68 15.07 9.50 13.15
CA ALA A 68 13.92 9.01 13.91
C ALA A 68 14.07 9.36 15.39
N SER A 69 12.98 9.77 16.04
CA SER A 69 13.01 10.08 17.48
C SER A 69 13.41 8.86 18.33
N SER A 70 13.17 7.65 17.83
CA SER A 70 13.53 6.38 18.47
C SER A 70 14.97 5.96 18.22
N TYR A 71 15.72 6.66 17.34
CA TYR A 71 17.08 6.28 16.93
C TYR A 71 18.00 5.99 18.12
N ALA A 72 18.12 6.94 19.06
CA ALA A 72 19.03 6.82 20.20
C ALA A 72 18.73 5.60 21.10
N VAL A 73 17.47 5.14 21.13
CA VAL A 73 17.11 3.94 21.90
C VAL A 73 17.51 2.67 21.14
N PHE A 74 17.29 2.64 19.82
CA PHE A 74 17.58 1.47 19.00
C PHE A 74 19.06 1.32 18.62
N SER A 75 19.85 2.41 18.61
CA SER A 75 21.29 2.33 18.34
C SER A 75 22.05 1.53 19.41
N ASP A 76 21.57 1.55 20.64
CA ASP A 76 22.22 0.89 21.79
C ASP A 76 21.41 -0.30 22.34
N THR A 77 20.29 -0.64 21.68
CA THR A 77 19.38 -1.69 22.19
C THR A 77 20.04 -3.06 22.17
N GLN A 78 19.86 -3.83 23.24
CA GLN A 78 20.37 -5.20 23.36
C GLN A 78 19.35 -6.27 22.93
N ARG A 79 18.09 -5.88 22.80
CA ARG A 79 16.96 -6.73 22.44
C ARG A 79 15.92 -5.90 21.69
N PHE A 80 15.17 -6.54 20.82
CA PHE A 80 14.05 -5.92 20.13
C PHE A 80 13.11 -7.00 19.63
N ALA A 81 11.87 -6.61 19.34
CA ALA A 81 10.95 -7.49 18.64
C ALA A 81 10.48 -6.85 17.33
N VAL A 82 10.12 -7.70 16.37
CA VAL A 82 9.55 -7.30 15.09
C VAL A 82 8.21 -8.02 14.93
N SER A 83 7.12 -7.26 14.86
CA SER A 83 5.79 -7.78 14.56
C SER A 83 5.42 -7.45 13.12
N VAL A 84 5.27 -8.47 12.28
CA VAL A 84 4.72 -8.35 10.92
C VAL A 84 3.21 -8.19 11.04
N LEU A 85 2.70 -7.01 10.73
CA LEU A 85 1.31 -6.65 10.96
C LEU A 85 0.36 -7.45 10.07
N ALA A 86 -0.79 -7.81 10.64
CA ALA A 86 -1.91 -8.37 9.90
C ALA A 86 -2.68 -7.26 9.15
N GLU A 87 -3.45 -7.67 8.15
CA GLU A 87 -4.17 -6.80 7.20
C GLU A 87 -5.12 -5.79 7.88
N ASP A 88 -5.73 -6.18 9.00
CA ASP A 88 -6.61 -5.36 9.83
C ASP A 88 -5.86 -4.38 10.76
N GLN A 89 -4.54 -4.53 10.90
CA GLN A 89 -3.71 -3.74 11.81
C GLN A 89 -3.13 -2.47 11.19
N LYS A 90 -3.80 -1.92 10.19
CA LYS A 90 -3.42 -0.63 9.61
C LYS A 90 -3.34 0.50 10.64
N GLN A 91 -4.28 0.54 11.59
CA GLN A 91 -4.27 1.54 12.67
C GLN A 91 -2.99 1.44 13.50
N VAL A 92 -2.54 0.21 13.81
CA VAL A 92 -1.30 -0.06 14.55
C VAL A 92 -0.10 0.55 13.81
N SER A 93 0.01 0.28 12.51
CA SER A 93 1.04 0.90 11.66
C SER A 93 1.03 2.44 11.74
N GLY A 94 -0.14 3.06 11.68
CA GLY A 94 -0.31 4.51 11.79
C GLY A 94 0.15 5.08 13.14
N VAL A 95 -0.26 4.44 14.24
CA VAL A 95 0.16 4.84 15.60
C VAL A 95 1.67 4.82 15.74
N PHE A 96 2.31 3.73 15.30
CA PHE A 96 3.76 3.56 15.45
C PHE A 96 4.59 4.39 14.46
N ALA A 97 4.02 4.81 13.33
CA ALA A 97 4.64 5.77 12.40
C ALA A 97 4.49 7.25 12.87
N SER A 98 3.51 7.55 13.72
CA SER A 98 3.23 8.92 14.19
C SER A 98 4.22 9.41 15.26
N LYS A 99 4.06 10.68 15.67
CA LYS A 99 4.76 11.29 16.81
C LYS A 99 3.94 11.23 18.13
N ALA A 100 2.89 10.39 18.20
CA ALA A 100 2.09 10.26 19.42
C ALA A 100 2.96 9.90 20.64
N ALA A 101 2.66 10.52 21.79
CA ALA A 101 3.43 10.35 23.02
C ALA A 101 3.20 8.97 23.66
N ASP A 102 1.95 8.49 23.69
CA ASP A 102 1.59 7.21 24.29
C ASP A 102 1.05 6.22 23.24
N LYS A 103 1.98 5.65 22.48
CA LYS A 103 1.67 4.70 21.40
C LYS A 103 1.16 3.36 21.95
N PHE A 104 1.75 2.90 23.06
CA PHE A 104 1.51 1.58 23.62
C PHE A 104 0.21 1.48 24.44
N ALA A 105 -0.39 2.61 24.84
CA ALA A 105 -1.76 2.60 25.39
C ALA A 105 -2.85 2.45 24.32
N GLN A 106 -2.54 2.64 23.03
CA GLN A 106 -3.53 2.65 21.94
C GLN A 106 -3.65 1.31 21.21
N VAL A 107 -2.75 0.37 21.46
CA VAL A 107 -2.63 -0.88 20.72
C VAL A 107 -2.40 -2.02 21.72
N PRO A 108 -3.07 -3.17 21.59
CA PRO A 108 -2.78 -4.33 22.43
C PRO A 108 -1.42 -4.95 22.09
N TRP A 109 -0.66 -5.28 23.13
CA TRP A 109 0.65 -5.91 23.00
C TRP A 109 0.90 -6.81 24.20
N SER A 110 1.79 -7.78 23.98
CA SER A 110 2.26 -8.72 25.00
C SER A 110 3.78 -8.78 24.98
N VAL A 111 4.38 -9.45 25.96
CA VAL A 111 5.83 -9.67 26.02
C VAL A 111 6.17 -11.12 25.71
N ARG A 112 7.35 -11.33 25.16
CA ARG A 112 7.92 -12.66 24.88
C ARG A 112 9.19 -12.88 25.71
N LYS A 113 10.07 -13.74 25.23
CA LYS A 113 11.26 -14.24 25.93
C LYS A 113 12.24 -13.15 26.39
N THR A 114 12.47 -12.11 25.59
CA THR A 114 13.41 -11.04 25.94
C THR A 114 12.76 -9.93 26.78
N GLY A 115 11.44 -9.88 26.84
CA GLY A 115 10.66 -8.79 27.40
C GLY A 115 10.35 -7.65 26.40
N ALA A 116 10.85 -7.71 25.16
CA ALA A 116 10.46 -6.76 24.12
C ALA A 116 8.97 -6.94 23.74
N PRO A 117 8.20 -5.84 23.54
CA PRO A 117 6.77 -5.94 23.21
C PRO A 117 6.50 -6.53 21.82
N VAL A 118 5.57 -7.46 21.68
CA VAL A 118 5.04 -7.90 20.38
C VAL A 118 3.60 -7.43 20.22
N MET A 119 3.20 -7.06 19.01
CA MET A 119 1.83 -6.64 18.73
C MET A 119 0.91 -7.87 18.70
N ASP A 120 -0.15 -7.84 19.49
CA ASP A 120 -1.12 -8.93 19.52
C ASP A 120 -1.87 -8.99 18.19
N GLY A 121 -2.17 -10.20 17.69
CA GLY A 121 -2.86 -10.40 16.41
C GLY A 121 -2.00 -10.19 15.16
N ALA A 122 -0.70 -9.91 15.31
CA ALA A 122 0.24 -9.84 14.19
C ALA A 122 0.26 -11.13 13.35
N ALA A 123 0.47 -11.00 12.03
CA ALA A 123 0.62 -12.14 11.13
C ALA A 123 1.83 -13.02 11.53
N ALA A 124 2.90 -12.37 11.98
CA ALA A 124 4.02 -13.02 12.64
C ALA A 124 4.70 -12.08 13.65
N SER A 125 5.42 -12.63 14.62
CA SER A 125 6.28 -11.86 15.51
C SER A 125 7.58 -12.59 15.78
N PHE A 126 8.68 -11.85 15.83
CA PHE A 126 10.02 -12.33 16.09
C PHE A 126 10.62 -11.57 17.27
N ASP A 127 11.01 -12.30 18.30
CA ASP A 127 11.67 -11.75 19.48
C ASP A 127 13.18 -12.01 19.37
N CYS A 128 13.98 -10.96 19.50
CA CYS A 128 15.38 -10.95 19.10
C CYS A 128 16.30 -10.37 20.17
N THR A 129 17.50 -10.94 20.25
CA THR A 129 18.67 -10.24 20.82
C THR A 129 19.41 -9.53 19.70
N THR A 130 19.92 -8.34 19.94
CA THR A 130 20.73 -7.60 18.96
C THR A 130 21.99 -8.40 18.63
N HIS A 131 22.19 -8.67 17.34
CA HIS A 131 23.38 -9.35 16.84
C HIS A 131 24.44 -8.33 16.41
N GLU A 132 24.03 -7.32 15.65
CA GLU A 132 24.92 -6.28 15.14
C GLU A 132 24.12 -5.00 14.80
N VAL A 133 24.77 -3.84 14.94
CA VAL A 133 24.27 -2.55 14.46
C VAL A 133 25.28 -1.99 13.46
N VAL A 134 24.87 -1.85 12.21
CA VAL A 134 25.74 -1.43 11.12
C VAL A 134 25.38 -0.02 10.67
N ASP A 135 26.38 0.85 10.55
CA ASP A 135 26.21 2.20 9.99
C ASP A 135 25.98 2.12 8.47
N ALA A 136 24.89 2.73 7.98
CA ALA A 136 24.48 2.62 6.58
C ALA A 136 23.89 3.94 6.05
N GLY A 137 24.74 4.97 5.95
CA GLY A 137 24.35 6.27 5.39
C GLY A 137 23.46 7.06 6.35
N ASP A 138 22.25 7.40 5.95
CA ASP A 138 21.26 8.11 6.78
C ASP A 138 20.44 7.18 7.70
N HIS A 139 20.70 5.87 7.63
CA HIS A 139 20.12 4.84 8.49
C HIS A 139 21.19 4.05 9.22
N ILE A 140 20.76 3.28 10.22
CA ILE A 140 21.48 2.11 10.71
C ILE A 140 20.72 0.84 10.33
N ILE A 141 21.45 -0.25 10.10
CA ILE A 141 20.88 -1.59 9.93
C ILE A 141 20.99 -2.29 11.27
N LEU A 142 19.84 -2.63 11.85
CA LEU A 142 19.74 -3.40 13.07
C LEU A 142 19.55 -4.87 12.72
N ILE A 143 20.56 -5.69 12.99
CA ILE A 143 20.54 -7.14 12.77
C ILE A 143 20.22 -7.83 14.09
N GLY A 144 19.19 -8.69 14.08
CA GLY A 144 18.73 -9.42 15.26
C GLY A 144 18.88 -10.92 15.07
N ARG A 145 19.34 -11.59 16.13
CA ARG A 145 19.24 -13.05 16.25
C ARG A 145 17.91 -13.41 16.89
N VAL A 146 17.09 -14.17 16.18
CA VAL A 146 15.77 -14.60 16.65
C VAL A 146 15.94 -15.63 17.76
N VAL A 147 15.32 -15.39 18.92
CA VAL A 147 15.37 -16.28 20.09
C VAL A 147 14.01 -16.89 20.45
N ASP A 148 12.92 -16.35 19.89
CA ASP A 148 11.55 -16.85 19.95
C ASP A 148 10.73 -16.24 18.79
N PHE A 149 9.70 -16.94 18.30
CA PHE A 149 8.82 -16.43 17.24
C PHE A 149 7.42 -17.06 17.27
N VAL A 150 6.46 -16.38 16.64
CA VAL A 150 5.09 -16.88 16.40
C VAL A 150 4.67 -16.53 14.99
N GLN A 151 3.91 -17.42 14.36
CA GLN A 151 3.11 -17.10 13.17
C GLN A 151 1.62 -17.35 13.48
N THR A 152 0.76 -16.61 12.80
CA THR A 152 -0.69 -16.83 12.78
C THR A 152 -1.14 -17.17 11.36
N SER A 153 -2.44 -17.44 11.18
CA SER A 153 -3.03 -17.63 9.85
C SER A 153 -3.52 -16.33 9.20
N SER A 154 -3.28 -15.17 9.83
CA SER A 154 -3.73 -13.87 9.33
C SER A 154 -2.97 -13.49 8.05
N SER A 155 -3.68 -12.87 7.10
CA SER A 155 -3.03 -12.27 5.93
C SER A 155 -2.22 -11.03 6.36
N PRO A 156 -1.01 -10.82 5.83
CA PRO A 156 -0.18 -9.70 6.22
C PRO A 156 -0.66 -8.39 5.61
N LEU A 157 -0.42 -7.27 6.31
CA LEU A 157 -0.58 -5.93 5.73
C LEU A 157 0.56 -5.64 4.76
N GLY A 158 0.23 -5.39 3.50
CA GLY A 158 1.21 -5.02 2.47
C GLY A 158 1.47 -3.51 2.40
N TYR A 159 2.60 -3.13 1.82
CA TYR A 159 2.94 -1.76 1.47
C TYR A 159 3.68 -1.70 0.12
N CYS A 160 3.25 -0.84 -0.80
CA CYS A 160 3.80 -0.71 -2.15
C CYS A 160 3.55 0.69 -2.70
N ARG A 161 4.55 1.34 -3.27
CA ARG A 161 4.43 2.68 -3.92
C ARG A 161 3.76 3.70 -3.01
N GLY A 162 4.18 3.77 -1.75
CA GLY A 162 3.56 4.67 -0.76
C GLY A 162 2.22 4.15 -0.23
N ALA A 163 1.78 2.95 -0.65
CA ALA A 163 0.44 2.41 -0.47
C ALA A 163 0.27 1.21 0.45
N TYR A 164 -0.65 1.22 1.42
CA TYR A 164 -1.11 -0.03 2.03
C TYR A 164 -1.81 -0.91 0.99
N VAL A 165 -1.50 -2.21 1.02
CA VAL A 165 -2.05 -3.24 0.14
C VAL A 165 -2.77 -4.26 1.02
N ASN A 166 -3.97 -4.61 0.61
CA ASN A 166 -4.77 -5.65 1.23
C ASN A 166 -4.84 -6.83 0.25
N PHE A 167 -4.41 -8.01 0.68
CA PHE A 167 -4.31 -9.19 -0.19
C PHE A 167 -5.61 -10.00 -0.23
N SER A 168 -6.48 -9.87 0.79
CA SER A 168 -7.72 -10.65 0.89
C SER A 168 -8.93 -10.02 0.18
N LEU A 169 -8.97 -8.68 0.03
CA LEU A 169 -10.11 -7.94 -0.54
C LEU A 169 -10.45 -8.36 -1.98
N SER A 170 -9.45 -8.65 -2.80
CA SER A 170 -9.66 -9.04 -4.20
C SER A 170 -10.32 -10.43 -4.31
N GLN A 171 -9.98 -11.35 -3.41
CA GLN A 171 -10.50 -12.71 -3.43
C GLN A 171 -11.92 -12.77 -2.85
N ASN A 172 -12.17 -12.03 -1.77
CA ASN A 172 -13.50 -11.99 -1.14
C ASN A 172 -14.53 -11.26 -2.00
N ALA A 173 -14.17 -10.14 -2.62
CA ALA A 173 -15.06 -9.41 -3.53
C ALA A 173 -15.38 -10.20 -4.79
N LEU A 174 -14.39 -10.88 -5.39
CA LEU A 174 -14.59 -11.71 -6.57
C LEU A 174 -15.39 -12.99 -6.26
N ALA A 175 -15.17 -13.58 -5.09
CA ALA A 175 -15.93 -14.76 -4.64
C ALA A 175 -17.39 -14.42 -4.28
N ALA A 176 -17.65 -13.24 -3.72
CA ALA A 176 -19.00 -12.78 -3.36
C ALA A 176 -19.83 -12.34 -4.58
N ALA A 177 -19.20 -11.83 -5.64
CA ALA A 177 -19.90 -11.20 -6.77
C ALA A 177 -20.62 -12.15 -7.74
N GLY A 178 -20.28 -13.44 -7.75
CA GLY A 178 -20.90 -14.42 -8.66
C GLY A 178 -20.90 -13.97 -10.15
N ALA A 179 -21.94 -14.31 -10.91
CA ALA A 179 -22.02 -14.06 -12.36
C ALA A 179 -22.39 -12.61 -12.76
N ARG A 180 -22.46 -11.67 -11.82
CA ARG A 180 -23.03 -10.32 -12.04
C ARG A 180 -22.09 -9.18 -11.63
N ALA A 181 -20.79 -9.43 -11.64
CA ALA A 181 -19.79 -8.40 -11.37
C ALA A 181 -19.66 -7.41 -12.54
N LYS A 182 -19.46 -6.13 -12.24
CA LYS A 182 -18.87 -5.15 -13.16
C LYS A 182 -17.47 -4.85 -12.69
N VAL A 183 -16.48 -5.01 -13.56
CA VAL A 183 -15.06 -4.81 -13.25
C VAL A 183 -14.52 -3.67 -14.10
N GLY A 184 -14.21 -2.53 -13.47
CA GLY A 184 -13.73 -1.33 -14.15
C GLY A 184 -12.34 -0.88 -13.71
N ALA A 185 -11.80 0.13 -14.38
CA ALA A 185 -10.51 0.72 -14.03
C ALA A 185 -10.50 2.25 -14.07
N ILE A 186 -9.93 2.85 -13.02
CA ILE A 186 -9.48 4.24 -13.01
C ILE A 186 -8.03 4.24 -13.52
N LEU A 187 -7.83 4.75 -14.74
CA LEU A 187 -6.52 4.71 -15.39
C LEU A 187 -5.92 6.10 -15.49
N GLU A 188 -4.74 6.25 -14.90
CA GLU A 188 -3.93 7.46 -14.99
C GLU A 188 -3.07 7.43 -16.26
N HIS A 189 -3.19 8.50 -17.04
CA HIS A 189 -2.28 8.89 -18.10
C HIS A 189 -1.50 10.12 -17.64
N ARG A 190 -0.33 10.39 -18.26
CA ARG A 190 0.50 11.57 -17.92
C ARG A 190 -0.26 12.90 -17.99
N ASP A 191 -1.30 12.97 -18.83
CA ASP A 191 -2.07 14.18 -19.13
C ASP A 191 -3.47 14.19 -18.46
N GLY A 192 -3.83 13.16 -17.69
CA GLY A 192 -5.15 13.08 -17.05
C GLY A 192 -5.67 11.66 -16.83
N LEU A 193 -6.96 11.53 -16.53
CA LEU A 193 -7.66 10.25 -16.45
C LEU A 193 -8.17 9.81 -17.82
N VAL A 194 -8.18 8.49 -18.03
CA VAL A 194 -8.83 7.88 -19.19
C VAL A 194 -10.32 7.74 -18.92
N LEU A 195 -11.13 8.40 -19.74
CA LEU A 195 -12.58 8.21 -19.83
C LEU A 195 -12.93 7.62 -21.21
N VAL A 196 -14.07 6.95 -21.28
CA VAL A 196 -14.59 6.35 -22.52
C VAL A 196 -16.01 6.84 -22.79
N ASP A 197 -16.31 7.10 -24.06
CA ASP A 197 -17.66 7.42 -24.51
C ASP A 197 -18.57 6.18 -24.42
N THR A 198 -19.63 6.27 -23.63
CA THR A 198 -20.57 5.15 -23.37
C THR A 198 -21.84 5.23 -24.21
N GLY A 199 -21.95 6.24 -25.08
CA GLY A 199 -23.16 6.57 -25.85
C GLY A 199 -24.24 7.31 -25.04
N LYS A 200 -24.19 7.28 -23.70
CA LYS A 200 -25.07 8.06 -22.80
C LYS A 200 -24.34 9.20 -22.06
N GLY A 201 -23.07 9.41 -22.41
CA GLY A 201 -22.15 10.29 -21.71
C GLY A 201 -20.76 9.67 -21.70
N VAL A 202 -20.01 9.91 -20.63
CA VAL A 202 -18.67 9.34 -20.41
C VAL A 202 -18.65 8.42 -19.21
N GLY A 203 -17.71 7.49 -19.19
CA GLY A 203 -17.51 6.57 -18.07
C GLY A 203 -16.08 6.04 -18.00
N LEU A 204 -15.88 5.09 -17.10
CA LEU A 204 -14.61 4.36 -16.96
C LEU A 204 -14.63 3.09 -17.82
N PRO A 205 -13.48 2.66 -18.36
CA PRO A 205 -13.37 1.35 -19.00
C PRO A 205 -13.84 0.25 -18.05
N THR A 206 -14.84 -0.53 -18.48
CA THR A 206 -15.53 -1.51 -17.64
C THR A 206 -15.85 -2.77 -18.44
N GLY A 207 -15.55 -3.93 -17.86
CA GLY A 207 -15.98 -5.25 -18.31
C GLY A 207 -16.84 -5.95 -17.26
N ILE A 208 -17.15 -7.23 -17.47
CA ILE A 208 -17.95 -8.05 -16.53
C ILE A 208 -17.10 -8.95 -15.62
N LYS A 209 -15.79 -8.96 -15.86
CA LYS A 209 -14.77 -9.72 -15.11
C LYS A 209 -13.40 -9.14 -15.41
N LEU A 210 -12.37 -9.46 -14.62
CA LEU A 210 -11.02 -8.95 -14.85
C LEU A 210 -10.38 -9.55 -16.12
N ASP A 211 -10.45 -10.87 -16.25
CA ASP A 211 -9.71 -11.68 -17.22
C ASP A 211 -10.60 -12.71 -17.94
N PRO A 212 -10.13 -13.33 -19.04
CA PRO A 212 -8.84 -13.11 -19.73
C PRO A 212 -8.90 -12.02 -20.81
N ALA A 213 -7.75 -11.47 -21.20
CA ALA A 213 -7.63 -10.45 -22.26
C ALA A 213 -8.17 -10.87 -23.65
N SER A 214 -8.30 -12.17 -23.91
CA SER A 214 -8.90 -12.71 -25.14
C SER A 214 -10.41 -12.60 -25.16
N ASP A 215 -11.05 -12.41 -24.01
CA ASP A 215 -12.49 -12.24 -23.89
C ASP A 215 -12.84 -10.75 -23.98
N PRO A 216 -13.53 -10.28 -25.03
CA PRO A 216 -13.84 -8.86 -25.20
C PRO A 216 -14.80 -8.31 -24.14
N ALA A 217 -15.44 -9.16 -23.34
CA ALA A 217 -16.28 -8.75 -22.21
C ALA A 217 -15.48 -8.59 -20.90
N SER A 218 -14.25 -9.10 -20.81
CA SER A 218 -13.38 -8.86 -19.65
C SER A 218 -12.81 -7.44 -19.69
N LEU A 219 -12.42 -6.89 -18.54
CA LEU A 219 -11.78 -5.60 -18.45
C LEU A 219 -10.50 -5.57 -19.30
N HIS A 220 -9.65 -6.59 -19.22
CA HIS A 220 -8.47 -6.65 -20.08
C HIS A 220 -8.80 -6.73 -21.58
N GLY A 221 -9.88 -7.40 -21.97
CA GLY A 221 -10.34 -7.44 -23.36
C GLY A 221 -10.88 -6.09 -23.84
N VAL A 222 -11.65 -5.39 -23.00
CA VAL A 222 -12.12 -4.03 -23.26
C VAL A 222 -10.95 -3.08 -23.44
N LEU A 223 -9.96 -3.12 -22.54
CA LEU A 223 -8.76 -2.27 -22.63
C LEU A 223 -7.95 -2.56 -23.90
N ASN A 224 -7.79 -3.82 -24.26
CA ASN A 224 -7.12 -4.22 -25.50
C ASN A 224 -7.86 -3.68 -26.74
N LYS A 225 -9.19 -3.77 -26.78
CA LYS A 225 -10.00 -3.22 -27.87
C LYS A 225 -9.85 -1.70 -27.99
N LEU A 226 -9.73 -0.99 -26.88
CA LEU A 226 -9.51 0.46 -26.85
C LEU A 226 -8.08 0.87 -27.26
N GLY A 227 -7.18 -0.08 -27.48
CA GLY A 227 -5.76 0.18 -27.72
C GLY A 227 -5.00 0.62 -26.46
N LEU A 228 -5.56 0.37 -25.28
CA LEU A 228 -4.96 0.73 -23.99
C LEU A 228 -4.13 -0.43 -23.44
N ARG A 229 -2.81 -0.23 -23.39
CA ARG A 229 -1.95 -1.07 -22.57
C ARG A 229 -1.72 -0.41 -21.22
N VAL A 230 -2.01 -1.16 -20.18
CA VAL A 230 -2.04 -0.64 -18.82
C VAL A 230 -1.30 -1.57 -17.88
N HIS A 231 -0.88 -1.02 -16.76
CA HIS A 231 -0.54 -1.76 -15.56
C HIS A 231 -1.65 -1.49 -14.54
N LEU A 232 -2.48 -2.50 -14.24
CA LEU A 232 -3.42 -2.43 -13.14
C LEU A 232 -2.66 -2.67 -11.83
N ASP A 233 -2.75 -1.72 -10.91
CA ASP A 233 -2.03 -1.70 -9.64
C ASP A 233 -2.80 -2.49 -8.57
N PHE A 234 -3.86 -1.89 -8.04
CA PHE A 234 -4.63 -2.42 -6.90
C PHE A 234 -6.11 -2.13 -7.08
N LEU A 235 -6.94 -2.88 -6.37
CA LEU A 235 -8.37 -2.63 -6.25
C LEU A 235 -8.59 -1.29 -5.53
N PHE A 236 -9.38 -0.39 -6.13
CA PHE A 236 -9.74 0.94 -5.64
C PHE A 236 -11.11 0.99 -4.94
N ALA A 237 -12.09 0.23 -5.39
CA ALA A 237 -13.41 0.24 -4.78
C ALA A 237 -14.14 -1.08 -5.01
N VAL A 238 -14.88 -1.53 -4.01
CA VAL A 238 -15.92 -2.56 -4.13
C VAL A 238 -17.20 -1.99 -3.58
N PHE A 239 -18.27 -1.96 -4.37
CA PHE A 239 -19.57 -1.53 -3.87
C PHE A 239 -20.71 -2.26 -4.54
N GLU A 240 -21.84 -2.33 -3.84
CA GLU A 240 -23.08 -2.90 -4.38
C GLU A 240 -23.98 -1.79 -4.93
N ASP A 241 -24.59 -2.05 -6.10
CA ASP A 241 -25.63 -1.19 -6.65
C ASP A 241 -26.93 -1.42 -5.85
N GLY A 242 -27.44 -0.35 -5.23
CA GLY A 242 -28.67 -0.36 -4.43
C GLY A 242 -29.96 -0.13 -5.23
N SER A 243 -29.91 -0.13 -6.56
CA SER A 243 -31.12 0.02 -7.37
C SER A 243 -32.03 -1.22 -7.28
N ASP A 244 -33.31 -0.99 -6.96
CA ASP A 244 -34.35 -2.00 -6.65
C ASP A 244 -34.59 -3.08 -7.71
N ASN A 245 -33.93 -3.03 -8.88
CA ASN A 245 -34.28 -3.88 -10.00
C ASN A 245 -33.19 -4.83 -10.50
N GLU A 246 -31.96 -4.83 -9.94
CA GLU A 246 -31.03 -5.99 -9.94
C GLU A 246 -29.69 -5.65 -9.24
N PRO A 247 -29.41 -6.18 -8.03
CA PRO A 247 -28.18 -5.88 -7.32
C PRO A 247 -26.96 -6.53 -8.00
N GLY A 248 -25.95 -5.72 -8.31
CA GLY A 248 -24.67 -6.14 -8.89
C GLY A 248 -23.49 -5.58 -8.10
N VAL A 249 -22.38 -6.32 -8.07
CA VAL A 249 -21.14 -5.89 -7.39
C VAL A 249 -20.25 -5.16 -8.39
N HIS A 250 -19.84 -3.95 -8.04
CA HIS A 250 -18.92 -3.13 -8.80
C HIS A 250 -17.53 -3.20 -8.19
N ILE A 251 -16.54 -3.59 -8.99
CA ILE A 251 -15.14 -3.71 -8.59
C ILE A 251 -14.33 -2.79 -9.49
N TYR A 252 -13.70 -1.77 -8.92
CA TYR A 252 -12.84 -0.87 -9.68
C TYR A 252 -11.40 -1.04 -9.28
N TYR A 253 -10.51 -1.25 -10.25
CA TYR A 253 -9.06 -1.20 -10.08
C TYR A 253 -8.53 0.20 -10.35
N ARG A 254 -7.38 0.53 -9.78
CA ARG A 254 -6.54 1.64 -10.24
C ARG A 254 -5.45 1.08 -11.13
N GLY A 255 -5.05 1.85 -12.13
CA GLY A 255 -3.88 1.52 -12.93
C GLY A 255 -3.29 2.73 -13.63
N ARG A 256 -2.21 2.48 -14.37
CA ARG A 256 -1.53 3.47 -15.20
C ARG A 256 -1.42 3.01 -16.64
N VAL A 257 -1.61 3.94 -17.56
CA VAL A 257 -1.35 3.72 -18.99
C VAL A 257 0.16 3.64 -19.20
N ILE A 258 0.62 2.58 -19.86
CA ILE A 258 2.04 2.41 -20.18
C ILE A 258 2.36 3.30 -21.41
N PRO A 259 3.32 4.24 -21.33
CA PRO A 259 3.70 5.08 -22.47
C PRO A 259 4.20 4.24 -23.67
N ASN A 260 3.90 4.67 -24.90
CA ASN A 260 4.33 4.05 -26.18
C ASN A 260 3.79 2.64 -26.49
N ALA A 261 2.69 2.22 -25.88
CA ALA A 261 2.37 0.81 -25.86
C ALA A 261 1.43 0.33 -27.00
N SER A 262 0.69 1.23 -27.68
CA SER A 262 -0.12 0.92 -28.88
C SER A 262 0.00 2.03 -29.95
N PRO A 263 0.13 1.70 -31.26
CA PRO A 263 0.19 2.70 -32.33
C PRO A 263 -1.16 3.34 -32.68
N TRP A 264 -2.27 2.82 -32.15
CA TRP A 264 -3.60 3.41 -32.31
C TRP A 264 -4.33 3.44 -30.96
N LEU A 265 -5.17 4.46 -30.80
CA LEU A 265 -6.09 4.64 -29.69
C LEU A 265 -7.49 4.76 -30.27
N ASP A 266 -8.47 4.06 -29.70
CA ASP A 266 -9.85 4.14 -30.16
C ASP A 266 -10.41 5.57 -29.98
N SER A 267 -11.21 6.05 -30.93
CA SER A 267 -11.76 7.41 -30.93
C SER A 267 -12.69 7.70 -29.75
N SER A 268 -13.22 6.67 -29.10
CA SER A 268 -14.04 6.80 -27.89
C SER A 268 -13.24 7.14 -26.64
N VAL A 269 -11.90 7.05 -26.68
CA VAL A 269 -11.04 7.31 -25.53
C VAL A 269 -10.78 8.81 -25.39
N ARG A 270 -11.06 9.34 -24.20
CA ARG A 270 -10.79 10.73 -23.82
C ARG A 270 -9.79 10.77 -22.67
N ILE A 271 -8.68 11.48 -22.84
CA ILE A 271 -7.74 11.77 -21.75
C ILE A 271 -8.11 13.14 -21.17
N VAL A 272 -8.59 13.15 -19.93
CA VAL A 272 -9.17 14.33 -19.31
C VAL A 272 -8.38 14.73 -18.05
N PRO A 273 -7.83 15.96 -17.96
CA PRO A 273 -7.19 16.43 -16.75
C PRO A 273 -8.12 16.33 -15.54
N LEU A 274 -7.61 15.97 -14.36
CA LEU A 274 -8.44 15.80 -13.16
C LEU A 274 -9.28 17.06 -12.84
N SER A 275 -8.72 18.25 -13.07
CA SER A 275 -9.41 19.53 -12.87
C SER A 275 -10.52 19.86 -13.87
N ARG A 276 -10.70 19.02 -14.89
CA ARG A 276 -11.66 19.22 -16.00
C ARG A 276 -12.54 18.00 -16.24
N ILE A 277 -12.70 17.13 -15.24
CA ILE A 277 -13.61 15.98 -15.34
C ILE A 277 -15.04 16.51 -15.63
N PRO A 278 -15.71 16.04 -16.69
CA PRO A 278 -17.06 16.47 -17.03
C PRO A 278 -18.08 15.73 -16.14
N TRP A 279 -18.22 16.18 -14.90
CA TRP A 279 -19.05 15.52 -13.87
C TRP A 279 -20.49 15.26 -14.31
N ASP A 280 -21.08 16.21 -15.06
CA ASP A 280 -22.45 16.12 -15.55
C ASP A 280 -22.62 15.07 -16.68
N GLU A 281 -21.55 14.73 -17.39
CA GLU A 281 -21.56 13.70 -18.44
C GLU A 281 -21.38 12.28 -17.88
N ILE A 282 -20.97 12.12 -16.62
CA ILE A 282 -20.86 10.81 -15.97
C ILE A 282 -22.27 10.37 -15.55
N SER A 283 -22.87 9.48 -16.32
CA SER A 283 -24.29 9.11 -16.14
C SER A 283 -24.57 8.23 -14.91
N ASP A 284 -23.57 7.49 -14.43
CA ASP A 284 -23.69 6.59 -13.28
C ASP A 284 -23.36 7.36 -11.98
N PRO A 285 -24.33 7.58 -11.06
CA PRO A 285 -24.11 8.34 -9.84
C PRO A 285 -23.10 7.71 -8.89
N ALA A 286 -23.03 6.38 -8.84
CA ALA A 286 -22.09 5.67 -7.98
C ALA A 286 -20.66 5.82 -8.51
N VAL A 287 -20.48 5.73 -9.83
CA VAL A 287 -19.18 6.01 -10.48
C VAL A 287 -18.78 7.48 -10.31
N ARG A 288 -19.73 8.42 -10.41
CA ARG A 288 -19.48 9.85 -10.17
C ARG A 288 -18.98 10.07 -8.74
N SER A 289 -19.71 9.59 -7.74
CA SER A 289 -19.34 9.68 -6.32
C SER A 289 -17.96 9.05 -6.04
N MET A 290 -17.69 7.88 -6.64
CA MET A 290 -16.38 7.22 -6.55
C MET A 290 -15.26 8.09 -7.15
N LEU A 291 -15.49 8.71 -8.31
CA LEU A 291 -14.49 9.56 -8.97
C LEU A 291 -14.27 10.90 -8.24
N GLU A 292 -15.32 11.49 -7.68
CA GLU A 292 -15.20 12.67 -6.80
C GLU A 292 -14.37 12.34 -5.55
N ARG A 293 -14.57 11.14 -4.99
CA ARG A 293 -13.69 10.65 -3.92
C ARG A 293 -12.26 10.48 -4.41
N TYR A 294 -12.04 9.79 -5.53
CA TYR A 294 -10.72 9.60 -6.12
C TYR A 294 -9.98 10.94 -6.34
N GLU A 295 -10.67 11.97 -6.86
CA GLU A 295 -10.10 13.30 -7.06
C GLU A 295 -9.68 13.95 -5.73
N ARG A 296 -10.57 13.91 -4.71
CA ARG A 296 -10.28 14.43 -3.37
C ARG A 296 -9.09 13.72 -2.74
N GLU A 297 -9.08 12.39 -2.80
CA GLU A 297 -8.02 11.53 -2.30
C GLU A 297 -6.69 11.80 -3.01
N ARG A 298 -6.70 12.07 -4.33
CA ARG A 298 -5.47 12.41 -5.07
C ARG A 298 -4.94 13.80 -4.71
N ARG A 299 -5.81 14.78 -4.46
CA ARG A 299 -5.40 16.13 -4.05
C ARG A 299 -4.81 16.16 -2.64
N GLN A 300 -5.34 15.34 -1.74
CA GLN A 300 -4.90 15.26 -0.34
C GLN A 300 -3.73 14.30 -0.14
N ASP A 301 -3.38 13.59 -1.20
CA ASP A 301 -2.62 12.38 -1.14
C ASP A 301 -3.05 11.49 0.05
N ALA A 302 -4.31 11.00 0.02
CA ALA A 302 -4.86 9.96 0.90
C ALA A 302 -5.79 8.97 0.14
N PHE A 303 -5.32 7.82 -0.39
CA PHE A 303 -6.19 6.89 -1.16
C PHE A 303 -6.91 5.88 -0.24
N GLY A 304 -7.99 5.27 -0.76
CA GLY A 304 -8.80 4.28 -0.07
C GLY A 304 -9.57 3.29 -0.91
N ILE A 305 -9.52 1.99 -0.55
CA ILE A 305 -10.53 0.99 -0.92
C ILE A 305 -11.80 1.38 -0.21
N TYR A 306 -12.80 1.84 -0.96
CA TYR A 306 -14.13 1.94 -0.41
C TYR A 306 -14.86 0.61 -0.50
N VAL A 307 -15.53 0.27 0.59
CA VAL A 307 -16.42 -0.88 0.71
C VAL A 307 -17.75 -0.39 1.27
N GLY A 308 -18.82 -0.54 0.49
CA GLY A 308 -20.16 -0.05 0.84
C GLY A 308 -21.19 -0.26 -0.25
N ASP A 309 -22.23 0.55 -0.25
CA ASP A 309 -23.24 0.62 -1.31
C ASP A 309 -23.10 1.94 -2.12
N SER A 310 -24.03 2.20 -3.03
CA SER A 310 -24.05 3.42 -3.85
C SER A 310 -24.20 4.74 -3.07
N ALA A 311 -24.60 4.69 -1.80
CA ALA A 311 -24.94 5.83 -0.95
C ALA A 311 -24.11 5.94 0.35
N ALA A 312 -23.69 4.82 0.94
CA ALA A 312 -23.01 4.76 2.23
C ALA A 312 -21.97 3.61 2.29
N GLY A 313 -20.82 3.88 2.91
CA GLY A 313 -19.74 2.89 2.97
C GLY A 313 -18.54 3.35 3.78
N THR A 314 -17.59 2.45 3.95
CA THR A 314 -16.34 2.67 4.69
C THR A 314 -15.16 2.79 3.73
N VAL A 315 -14.31 3.80 3.92
CA VAL A 315 -13.06 3.94 3.16
C VAL A 315 -11.94 3.28 3.96
N GLN A 316 -11.49 2.12 3.51
CA GLN A 316 -10.28 1.46 3.98
C GLN A 316 -9.08 2.02 3.21
N PRO A 317 -8.14 2.76 3.81
CA PRO A 317 -7.22 3.52 2.97
C PRO A 317 -6.23 2.61 2.18
N LEU A 318 -6.12 2.74 0.85
CA LEU A 318 -5.05 2.26 -0.01
C LEU A 318 -4.05 3.37 0.10
N ALA A 319 -2.82 3.16 0.52
CA ALA A 319 -1.99 4.37 0.51
C ALA A 319 -1.62 4.75 -0.95
N LEU A 320 -0.73 5.70 -1.11
CA LEU A 320 -0.80 6.58 -2.26
C LEU A 320 0.25 6.33 -3.28
N ALA A 321 -0.13 5.97 -4.51
CA ALA A 321 0.81 6.12 -5.62
C ALA A 321 1.04 7.61 -5.89
N HIS A 322 2.08 8.15 -5.27
CA HIS A 322 2.78 9.36 -5.69
C HIS A 322 3.71 9.05 -6.85
#